data_AF-A0A8I0MJB8-F1
#
_entry.id   AF-A0A8I0MJB8-F1
#
_cell.length_a   1.000
_cell.length_b   1.000
_cell.length_c   1.000
_cell.angle_alpha   90.00
_cell.angle_beta   90.00
_cell.angle_gamma   90.00
#
_symmetry.space_group_name_H-M   'P 1'
#
loop_
_entity.id
_entity.type
_entity.pdbx_description
1 polymer ?
#
loop_
_entity_poly.entity_id
_entity_poly.type
_entity_poly.pdbx_seq_one_letter_code
_entity_poly.pdbx_strand_id
1 'polypeptide(L)'
;MHRKKQKILKPLAFLGVAFLVGAILDCTIFVRDQNERNRTTAIELTSVIEKIIAYADDVNTRVLKLPYSSNSCERQLPEIRTIITTTPFIRSVLTGNGNTITCHSLIGKLNVVDTQREYQGGKLALLSGNLIQTRHPILLVRDIRGSFFLFLPLMVCMFRQLCSNLRSQDQ
;
A
#
# COMPACT_ATOMS: atom_id res chain seq x y z
N MET A 1 24.56 65.61 -16.81
CA MET A 1 23.75 64.63 -16.02
C MET A 1 24.20 63.16 -16.14
N HIS A 2 25.21 62.78 -16.95
CA HIS A 2 25.55 61.37 -17.21
C HIS A 2 26.48 60.67 -16.17
N ARG A 3 27.40 61.40 -15.52
CA ARG A 3 28.35 60.79 -14.53
C ARG A 3 27.72 60.39 -13.20
N LYS A 4 26.60 61.04 -12.79
CA LYS A 4 25.94 60.76 -11.50
C LYS A 4 25.14 59.45 -11.54
N LYS A 5 24.49 59.14 -12.68
CA LYS A 5 23.80 57.84 -12.90
C LYS A 5 24.77 56.66 -12.81
N GLN A 6 25.99 56.80 -13.33
CA GLN A 6 26.96 55.70 -13.37
C GLN A 6 27.57 55.35 -12.00
N LYS A 7 27.65 56.32 -11.07
CA LYS A 7 28.12 56.09 -9.68
C LYS A 7 27.06 55.43 -8.78
N ILE A 8 25.77 55.62 -9.08
CA ILE A 8 24.65 55.05 -8.31
C ILE A 8 24.22 53.68 -8.88
N LEU A 9 24.45 53.43 -10.17
CA LEU A 9 24.09 52.17 -10.83
C LEU A 9 24.90 50.95 -10.31
N LYS A 10 26.19 51.14 -9.99
CA LYS A 10 27.05 50.07 -9.47
C LYS A 10 26.62 49.53 -8.09
N PRO A 11 26.37 50.37 -7.06
CA PRO A 11 25.91 49.87 -5.76
C PRO A 11 24.51 49.27 -5.83
N LEU A 12 23.62 49.81 -6.68
CA LEU A 12 22.27 49.26 -6.89
C LEU A 12 22.31 47.86 -7.53
N ALA A 13 23.20 47.64 -8.51
CA ALA A 13 23.40 46.34 -9.12
C ALA A 13 23.96 45.32 -8.11
N PHE A 14 24.87 45.73 -7.22
CA PHE A 14 25.42 44.86 -6.18
C PHE A 14 24.34 44.41 -5.19
N LEU A 15 23.44 45.33 -4.82
CA LEU A 15 22.32 45.04 -3.92
C LEU A 15 21.30 44.09 -4.55
N GLY A 16 21.04 44.24 -5.85
CA GLY A 16 20.21 43.30 -6.62
C GLY A 16 20.81 41.90 -6.71
N VAL A 17 22.12 41.79 -6.93
CA VAL A 17 22.82 40.49 -6.95
C VAL A 17 22.79 39.83 -5.57
N ALA A 18 23.01 40.59 -4.50
CA ALA A 18 22.95 40.07 -3.13
C ALA A 18 21.56 39.49 -2.80
N PHE A 19 20.49 40.17 -3.23
CA PHE A 19 19.11 39.69 -3.03
C PHE A 19 18.82 38.40 -3.82
N LEU A 20 19.30 38.32 -5.06
CA LEU A 20 19.16 37.09 -5.87
C LEU A 20 19.89 35.90 -5.26
N VAL A 21 21.09 36.10 -4.73
CA VAL A 21 21.84 35.03 -4.05
C VAL A 21 21.12 34.57 -2.78
N GLY A 22 20.57 35.50 -2.00
CA GLY A 22 19.76 35.17 -0.82
C GLY A 22 18.53 34.34 -1.18
N ALA A 23 17.78 34.77 -2.20
CA ALA A 23 16.60 34.06 -2.66
C ALA A 23 16.92 32.65 -3.19
N ILE A 24 18.06 32.48 -3.89
CA ILE A 24 18.52 31.16 -4.34
C ILE A 24 18.86 30.26 -3.14
N LEU A 25 19.57 30.79 -2.13
CA LEU A 25 19.88 30.03 -0.93
C LEU A 25 18.62 29.54 -0.21
N ASP A 26 17.68 30.45 0.04
CA ASP A 26 16.39 30.11 0.68
C ASP A 26 15.63 29.06 -0.12
N CYS A 27 15.59 29.19 -1.45
CA CYS A 27 14.93 28.23 -2.32
C CYS A 27 15.59 26.84 -2.24
N THR A 28 16.93 26.76 -2.22
CA THR A 28 17.62 25.46 -2.07
C THR A 28 17.44 24.82 -0.70
N ILE A 29 17.36 25.61 0.37
CA ILE A 29 17.10 25.11 1.72
C ILE A 29 15.66 24.58 1.80
N PHE A 30 14.70 25.32 1.26
CA PHE A 30 13.29 24.92 1.21
C PHE A 30 13.07 23.64 0.39
N VAL A 31 13.69 23.52 -0.79
CA VAL A 31 13.61 22.31 -1.62
C VAL A 31 14.23 21.10 -0.90
N ARG A 32 15.33 21.30 -0.16
CA ARG A 32 15.94 20.24 0.65
C ARG A 32 15.04 19.79 1.80
N ASP A 33 14.41 20.72 2.50
CA ASP A 33 13.47 20.42 3.60
C ASP A 33 12.26 19.62 3.10
N GLN A 34 11.67 20.00 1.96
CA GLN A 34 10.56 19.27 1.35
C GLN A 34 10.98 17.85 0.91
N ASN A 35 12.18 17.69 0.36
CA ASN A 35 12.65 16.38 -0.08
C ASN A 35 12.92 15.43 1.11
N GLU A 36 13.41 15.95 2.25
CA GLU A 36 13.55 15.15 3.47
C GLU A 36 12.19 14.75 4.04
N ARG A 37 11.21 15.65 4.12
CA ARG A 37 9.84 15.32 4.57
C ARG A 37 9.17 14.27 3.69
N ASN A 38 9.34 14.38 2.37
CA ASN A 38 8.81 13.43 1.41
C ASN A 38 9.48 12.06 1.53
N ARG A 39 10.79 12.03 1.81
CA ARG A 39 11.52 10.78 2.11
C ARG A 39 11.04 10.15 3.40
N THR A 40 10.91 10.90 4.48
CA THR A 40 10.41 10.37 5.76
C THR A 40 9.00 9.81 5.62
N THR A 41 8.13 10.52 4.92
CA THR A 41 6.75 10.07 4.67
C THR A 41 6.71 8.82 3.78
N ALA A 42 7.56 8.74 2.76
CA ALA A 42 7.68 7.56 1.93
C ALA A 42 8.19 6.34 2.72
N ILE A 43 9.19 6.53 3.59
CA ILE A 43 9.76 5.48 4.45
C ILE A 43 8.73 4.97 5.47
N GLU A 44 7.97 5.87 6.08
CA GLU A 44 6.91 5.50 7.01
C GLU A 44 5.80 4.71 6.30
N LEU A 45 5.38 5.16 5.12
CA LEU A 45 4.37 4.46 4.31
C LEU A 45 4.84 3.06 3.90
N THR A 46 6.09 2.91 3.44
CA THR A 46 6.63 1.59 3.09
C THR A 46 6.67 0.67 4.30
N SER A 47 7.06 1.18 5.48
CA SER A 47 7.06 0.39 6.72
C SER A 47 5.67 -0.12 7.10
N VAL A 48 4.63 0.69 6.91
CA VAL A 48 3.24 0.27 7.16
C VAL A 48 2.82 -0.83 6.18
N ILE A 49 3.14 -0.68 4.90
CA ILE A 49 2.81 -1.68 3.87
C ILE A 49 3.53 -3.00 4.15
N GLU A 50 4.81 -2.97 4.51
CA GLU A 50 5.58 -4.15 4.88
C GLU A 50 4.96 -4.88 6.08
N LYS A 51 4.53 -4.15 7.11
CA LYS A 51 3.81 -4.72 8.25
C LYS A 51 2.50 -5.37 7.83
N ILE A 52 1.73 -4.71 6.96
CA ILE A 52 0.47 -5.26 6.43
C ILE A 52 0.72 -6.58 5.69
N ILE A 53 1.73 -6.62 4.82
CA ILE A 53 2.09 -7.84 4.08
C ILE A 53 2.58 -8.92 5.04
N ALA A 54 3.34 -8.57 6.08
CA ALA A 54 3.80 -9.51 7.10
C ALA A 54 2.64 -10.14 7.89
N TYR A 55 1.63 -9.35 8.29
CA TYR A 55 0.41 -9.88 8.91
C TYR A 55 -0.32 -10.85 7.97
N ALA A 56 -0.36 -10.54 6.68
CA ALA A 56 -0.98 -11.42 5.71
C ALA A 56 -0.20 -12.74 5.57
N ASP A 57 1.12 -12.69 5.48
CA ASP A 57 1.98 -13.88 5.39
C ASP A 57 1.86 -14.78 6.63
N ASP A 58 1.77 -14.16 7.81
CA ASP A 58 1.57 -14.85 9.08
C ASP A 58 0.19 -15.51 9.16
N VAL A 59 -0.89 -14.83 8.76
CA VAL A 59 -2.21 -15.46 8.65
C VAL A 59 -2.20 -16.60 7.64
N ASN A 60 -1.50 -16.41 6.53
CA ASN A 60 -1.39 -17.46 5.53
C ASN A 60 -0.74 -18.71 6.14
N THR A 61 0.35 -18.52 6.88
CA THR A 61 1.03 -19.59 7.61
C THR A 61 0.13 -20.26 8.65
N ARG A 62 -0.64 -19.48 9.43
CA ARG A 62 -1.53 -20.01 10.47
C ARG A 62 -2.69 -20.81 9.88
N VAL A 63 -3.32 -20.32 8.83
CA VAL A 63 -4.45 -21.01 8.17
C VAL A 63 -3.98 -22.26 7.41
N LEU A 64 -2.80 -22.23 6.78
CA LEU A 64 -2.23 -23.40 6.10
C LEU A 64 -1.82 -24.53 7.06
N LYS A 65 -1.58 -24.23 8.34
CA LYS A 65 -1.33 -25.25 9.39
C LYS A 65 -2.61 -25.95 9.83
N LEU A 66 -3.79 -25.42 9.51
CA LEU A 66 -5.05 -26.07 9.83
C LEU A 66 -5.18 -27.35 8.98
N PRO A 67 -5.74 -28.44 9.52
CA PRO A 67 -5.81 -29.73 8.85
C PRO A 67 -6.72 -29.66 7.61
N TYR A 68 -6.16 -29.37 6.44
CA TYR A 68 -6.90 -29.11 5.21
C TYR A 68 -7.37 -30.39 4.51
N SER A 69 -8.69 -30.53 4.35
CA SER A 69 -9.31 -31.55 3.50
C SER A 69 -10.31 -30.87 2.56
N SER A 70 -10.55 -31.43 1.38
CA SER A 70 -11.46 -30.87 0.36
C SER A 70 -12.91 -30.64 0.83
N ASN A 71 -13.29 -31.19 2.00
CA ASN A 71 -14.62 -31.09 2.59
C ASN A 71 -14.66 -30.42 3.98
N SER A 72 -13.59 -29.71 4.41
CA SER A 72 -13.49 -29.15 5.77
C SER A 72 -13.72 -27.65 5.92
N CYS A 73 -14.14 -26.93 4.88
CA CYS A 73 -14.39 -25.47 4.97
C CYS A 73 -15.28 -25.14 6.18
N GLU A 74 -16.46 -25.76 6.30
CA GLU A 74 -17.39 -25.53 7.42
C GLU A 74 -16.79 -25.85 8.81
N ARG A 75 -15.96 -26.89 8.90
CA ARG A 75 -15.32 -27.28 10.16
C ARG A 75 -14.21 -26.32 10.60
N GLN A 76 -13.52 -25.70 9.64
CA GLN A 76 -12.41 -24.79 9.90
C GLN A 76 -12.84 -23.33 9.97
N LEU A 77 -14.01 -22.97 9.44
CA LEU A 77 -14.54 -21.61 9.44
C LEU A 77 -14.47 -20.91 10.81
N PRO A 78 -14.83 -21.56 11.95
CA PRO A 78 -14.71 -20.93 13.26
C PRO A 78 -13.28 -20.50 13.60
N GLU A 79 -12.31 -21.37 13.33
CA GLU A 79 -10.90 -21.12 13.62
C GLU A 79 -10.32 -20.07 12.65
N ILE A 80 -10.63 -20.18 11.35
CA ILE A 80 -10.24 -19.18 10.33
C ILE A 80 -10.81 -17.81 10.68
N ARG A 81 -12.08 -17.72 11.08
CA ARG A 81 -12.70 -16.46 11.52
C ARG A 81 -12.01 -15.90 12.76
N THR A 82 -11.67 -16.75 13.72
CA THR A 82 -10.93 -16.34 14.93
C THR A 82 -9.58 -15.72 14.55
N ILE A 83 -8.81 -16.36 13.66
CA ILE A 83 -7.53 -15.85 13.16
C ILE A 83 -7.70 -14.49 12.46
N ILE A 84 -8.71 -14.35 11.60
CA ILE A 84 -8.97 -13.09 10.88
C ILE A 84 -9.39 -11.98 11.85
N THR A 85 -10.30 -12.25 12.78
CA THR A 85 -10.79 -11.24 13.73
C THR A 85 -9.73 -10.76 14.72
N THR A 86 -8.68 -11.57 14.94
CA THR A 86 -7.56 -11.23 15.84
C THR A 86 -6.36 -10.66 15.09
N THR A 87 -6.37 -10.65 13.75
CA THR A 87 -5.26 -10.13 12.96
C THR A 87 -5.60 -8.77 12.33
N PRO A 88 -4.77 -7.74 12.54
CA PRO A 88 -4.98 -6.42 11.93
C PRO A 88 -4.98 -6.46 10.39
N PHE A 89 -5.73 -5.54 9.78
CA PHE A 89 -5.79 -5.27 8.32
C PHE A 89 -6.41 -6.37 7.44
N ILE A 90 -6.54 -7.59 7.96
CA ILE A 90 -7.10 -8.73 7.24
C ILE A 90 -8.63 -8.68 7.29
N ARG A 91 -9.29 -8.72 6.12
CA ARG A 91 -10.76 -8.68 6.04
C ARG A 91 -11.38 -10.05 5.79
N SER A 92 -10.76 -10.87 4.97
CA SER A 92 -11.18 -12.25 4.74
C SER A 92 -10.02 -13.12 4.29
N VAL A 93 -10.25 -14.42 4.26
CA VAL A 93 -9.32 -15.44 3.75
C VAL A 93 -10.08 -16.25 2.71
N LEU A 94 -9.42 -16.53 1.59
CA LEU A 94 -9.93 -17.45 0.57
C LEU A 94 -8.94 -18.61 0.41
N THR A 95 -9.39 -19.84 0.58
CA THR A 95 -8.56 -21.02 0.35
C THR A 95 -9.00 -21.72 -0.94
N GLY A 96 -8.04 -22.33 -1.62
CA GLY A 96 -8.28 -23.02 -2.88
C GLY A 96 -7.31 -24.16 -3.13
N ASN A 97 -7.61 -24.94 -4.16
CA ASN A 97 -6.73 -25.96 -4.70
C ASN A 97 -6.59 -25.71 -6.21
N GLY A 98 -5.36 -25.64 -6.71
CA GLY A 98 -5.10 -25.21 -8.08
C GLY A 98 -5.60 -23.79 -8.33
N ASN A 99 -6.35 -23.59 -9.41
CA ASN A 99 -6.96 -22.30 -9.75
C ASN A 99 -8.39 -22.17 -9.21
N THR A 100 -8.80 -23.00 -8.26
CA THR A 100 -10.18 -23.01 -7.77
C THR A 100 -10.24 -22.63 -6.31
N ILE A 101 -10.96 -21.56 -6.02
CA ILE A 101 -11.29 -21.11 -4.68
C ILE A 101 -12.44 -21.97 -4.15
N THR A 102 -12.17 -22.68 -3.05
CA THR A 102 -13.08 -23.67 -2.47
C THR A 102 -13.72 -23.18 -1.16
N CYS A 103 -13.13 -22.20 -0.48
CA CYS A 103 -13.62 -21.68 0.81
C CYS A 103 -13.35 -20.18 0.92
N HIS A 104 -14.29 -19.44 1.50
CA HIS A 104 -14.17 -18.02 1.80
C HIS A 104 -14.65 -17.78 3.22
N SER A 105 -13.84 -17.16 4.07
CA SER A 105 -14.12 -17.05 5.51
C SER A 105 -15.44 -16.35 5.85
N LEU A 106 -15.90 -15.41 5.01
CA LEU A 106 -17.17 -14.69 5.20
C LEU A 106 -18.39 -15.41 4.59
N ILE A 107 -18.22 -16.16 3.50
CA ILE A 107 -19.35 -16.72 2.72
C ILE A 107 -19.52 -18.21 3.04
N GLY A 108 -18.44 -18.92 3.32
CA GLY A 108 -18.41 -20.36 3.50
C GLY A 108 -17.86 -21.06 2.27
N LYS A 109 -18.41 -22.23 1.93
CA LYS A 109 -17.99 -23.01 0.76
C LYS A 109 -18.38 -22.31 -0.54
N LEU A 110 -17.45 -22.25 -1.50
CA LEU A 110 -17.70 -21.80 -2.87
C LEU A 110 -16.91 -22.65 -3.85
N ASN A 111 -17.16 -22.47 -5.14
CA ASN A 111 -16.38 -23.10 -6.20
C ASN A 111 -16.22 -22.10 -7.34
N VAL A 112 -15.22 -21.24 -7.21
CA VAL A 112 -14.96 -20.14 -8.15
C VAL A 112 -13.55 -20.27 -8.67
N VAL A 113 -13.39 -20.19 -9.99
CA VAL A 113 -12.06 -20.19 -10.61
C VAL A 113 -11.41 -18.83 -10.38
N ASP A 114 -10.22 -18.82 -9.79
CA ASP A 114 -9.35 -17.65 -9.75
C ASP A 114 -8.85 -17.35 -11.17
N THR A 115 -9.39 -16.28 -11.74
CA THR A 115 -9.04 -15.78 -13.07
C THR A 115 -7.93 -14.74 -13.03
N GLN A 116 -7.36 -14.43 -11.85
CA GLN A 116 -6.26 -13.47 -11.77
C GLN A 116 -5.00 -14.01 -12.45
N ARG A 117 -4.73 -13.45 -13.63
CA ARG A 117 -3.58 -13.82 -14.48
C ARG A 117 -2.27 -13.16 -14.07
N GLU A 118 -2.30 -12.10 -13.25
CA GLU A 118 -1.10 -11.32 -12.92
C GLU A 118 -1.01 -11.04 -11.42
N TYR A 119 -0.54 -12.03 -10.68
CA TYR A 119 0.09 -11.77 -9.39
C TYR A 119 1.50 -11.24 -9.66
N GLN A 120 1.77 -10.01 -9.23
CA GLN A 120 3.11 -9.44 -9.23
C GLN A 120 4.03 -10.30 -8.36
N GLY A 121 5.09 -10.82 -8.98
CA GLY A 121 6.01 -11.78 -8.35
C GLY A 121 5.34 -13.07 -7.87
N GLY A 122 4.16 -13.43 -8.39
CA GLY A 122 3.39 -14.60 -7.96
C GLY A 122 2.74 -14.50 -6.57
N LYS A 123 2.92 -13.36 -5.88
CA LYS A 123 2.50 -13.18 -4.47
C LYS A 123 1.44 -12.11 -4.28
N LEU A 124 1.50 -10.99 -5.00
CA LEU A 124 0.65 -9.83 -4.72
C LEU A 124 -0.22 -9.49 -5.92
N ALA A 125 -1.50 -9.20 -5.70
CA ALA A 125 -2.36 -8.70 -6.76
C ALA A 125 -3.30 -7.61 -6.24
N LEU A 126 -3.49 -6.55 -7.03
CA LEU A 126 -4.42 -5.49 -6.70
C LEU A 126 -5.70 -5.66 -7.52
N LEU A 127 -6.82 -5.80 -6.83
CA LEU A 127 -8.16 -5.87 -7.42
C LEU A 127 -8.89 -4.54 -7.26
N SER A 128 -9.74 -4.19 -8.22
CA SER A 128 -10.66 -3.04 -8.12
C SER A 128 -11.89 -3.31 -7.24
N GLY A 129 -12.09 -4.56 -6.81
CA GLY A 129 -13.20 -5.01 -5.97
C GLY A 129 -13.23 -6.52 -5.76
N ASN A 130 -14.15 -6.99 -4.92
CA ASN A 130 -14.44 -8.41 -4.72
C ASN A 130 -15.96 -8.69 -4.80
N LEU A 131 -16.34 -9.96 -4.60
CA LEU A 131 -17.73 -10.44 -4.63
C LEU A 131 -18.67 -9.73 -3.63
N ILE A 132 -18.13 -9.06 -2.60
CA ILE A 132 -18.89 -8.39 -1.53
C ILE A 132 -18.84 -6.85 -1.70
N GLN A 133 -17.72 -6.32 -2.20
CA GLN A 133 -17.45 -4.90 -2.38
C GLN A 133 -16.82 -4.65 -3.75
N THR A 134 -17.66 -4.25 -4.71
CA THR A 134 -17.28 -4.12 -6.12
C THR A 134 -16.54 -2.82 -6.48
N ARG A 135 -16.49 -1.83 -5.58
CA ARG A 135 -15.92 -0.49 -5.85
C ARG A 135 -14.75 -0.09 -4.93
N HIS A 136 -14.21 -1.03 -4.16
CA HIS A 136 -13.11 -0.73 -3.24
C HIS A 136 -11.88 -1.53 -3.65
N PRO A 137 -10.71 -0.89 -3.82
CA PRO A 137 -9.50 -1.61 -4.14
C PRO A 137 -9.11 -2.54 -3.00
N ILE A 138 -8.70 -3.75 -3.37
CA ILE A 138 -8.36 -4.83 -2.46
C ILE A 138 -7.01 -5.37 -2.87
N LEU A 139 -6.07 -5.41 -1.93
CA LEU A 139 -4.79 -6.06 -2.14
C LEU A 139 -4.91 -7.52 -1.71
N LEU A 140 -4.70 -8.44 -2.64
CA LEU A 140 -4.61 -9.87 -2.40
C LEU A 140 -3.17 -10.27 -2.15
N VAL A 141 -2.95 -11.02 -1.07
CA VAL A 141 -1.67 -11.70 -0.80
C VAL A 141 -1.87 -13.20 -0.96
N ARG A 142 -1.11 -13.81 -1.88
CA ARG A 142 -1.12 -15.23 -2.22
C ARG A 142 0.03 -15.95 -1.53
N ASP A 143 -0.27 -17.09 -0.91
CA ASP A 143 0.75 -18.09 -0.54
C ASP A 143 0.50 -19.38 -1.32
N ILE A 144 1.59 -20.00 -1.78
CA ILE A 144 1.63 -21.22 -2.58
C ILE A 144 2.40 -22.25 -1.77
N ARG A 145 1.69 -23.19 -1.11
CA ARG A 145 2.33 -24.34 -0.44
C ARG A 145 1.71 -25.62 -0.95
N GLY A 146 2.49 -26.38 -1.72
CA GLY A 146 2.01 -27.58 -2.39
C GLY A 146 0.93 -27.25 -3.44
N SER A 147 -0.17 -28.00 -3.44
CA SER A 147 -1.31 -27.78 -4.35
C SER A 147 -2.32 -26.73 -3.85
N PHE A 148 -2.15 -26.22 -2.63
CA PHE A 148 -3.10 -25.31 -1.99
C PHE A 148 -2.68 -23.85 -2.11
N PHE A 149 -3.69 -23.00 -2.26
CA PHE A 149 -3.54 -21.56 -2.42
C PHE A 149 -4.37 -20.82 -1.38
N LEU A 150 -3.79 -19.74 -0.84
CA LEU A 150 -4.44 -18.92 0.16
C LEU A 150 -4.35 -17.45 -0.23
N PHE A 151 -5.50 -16.77 -0.25
CA PHE A 151 -5.61 -15.38 -0.66
C PHE A 151 -6.16 -14.53 0.48
N LEU A 152 -5.48 -13.42 0.75
CA LEU A 152 -5.83 -12.48 1.80
C LEU A 152 -6.16 -11.11 1.22
N PRO A 153 -7.44 -10.76 1.07
CA PRO A 153 -7.87 -9.40 0.78
C PRO A 153 -7.65 -8.45 1.95
N LEU A 154 -6.80 -7.47 1.70
CA LEU A 154 -6.53 -6.30 2.51
C LEU A 154 -7.35 -5.12 2.00
N MET A 155 -8.02 -4.40 2.90
CA MET A 155 -8.81 -3.23 2.53
C MET A 155 -7.91 -1.99 2.44
N VAL A 156 -7.85 -1.39 1.25
CA VAL A 156 -7.05 -0.20 0.94
C VAL A 156 -7.70 1.09 1.52
N CYS A 157 -8.77 1.00 2.32
CA CYS A 157 -9.38 2.21 2.90
C CYS A 157 -8.45 3.00 3.83
N MET A 158 -7.42 2.38 4.43
CA MET A 158 -6.39 3.15 5.14
C MET A 158 -5.47 3.92 4.18
N PHE A 159 -5.32 3.42 2.95
CA PHE A 159 -4.58 4.06 1.88
C PHE A 159 -5.31 5.29 1.32
N ARG A 160 -6.64 5.42 1.48
CA ARG A 160 -7.35 6.65 1.05
C ARG A 160 -6.99 7.85 1.94
N GLN A 161 -6.79 7.64 3.25
CA GLN A 161 -6.33 8.66 4.19
C GLN A 161 -4.84 9.00 3.98
N LEU A 162 -4.04 8.02 3.58
CA LEU A 162 -2.61 8.19 3.27
C LEU A 162 -2.36 8.82 1.89
N CYS A 163 -3.12 8.43 0.85
CA CYS A 163 -3.06 9.05 -0.47
C CYS A 163 -3.71 10.43 -0.52
N SER A 164 -4.68 10.75 0.36
CA SER A 164 -5.21 12.12 0.43
C SER A 164 -4.17 13.12 0.94
N ASN A 165 -3.25 12.69 1.82
CA ASN A 165 -2.12 13.50 2.25
C ASN A 165 -1.02 13.61 1.18
N LEU A 166 -0.82 12.59 0.35
CA LEU A 166 0.10 12.68 -0.79
C LEU A 166 -0.45 13.57 -1.91
N ARG A 167 -1.77 13.61 -2.11
CA ARG A 167 -2.41 14.48 -3.11
C ARG A 167 -2.40 15.97 -2.73
N SER A 168 -2.17 16.33 -1.45
CA SER A 168 -2.05 17.74 -1.05
C SER A 168 -0.65 18.32 -1.24
N GLN A 169 0.30 17.54 -1.78
CA GLN A 169 1.67 18.00 -2.10
C GLN A 169 1.87 18.29 -3.60
N ASP A 170 0.90 17.96 -4.45
CA ASP A 170 0.95 18.18 -5.92
C ASP A 170 0.07 19.36 -6.38
N GLN A 171 -0.32 20.28 -5.49
CA GLN A 171 -1.16 21.43 -5.84
C GLN A 171 -0.58 22.76 -5.35
#